data_AF-A0AAW0H744-F1
#
_entry.id   AF-A0AAW0H744-F1
#
_cell.length_a   1.000
_cell.length_b   1.000
_cell.length_c   1.000
_cell.angle_alpha   90.00
_cell.angle_beta   90.00
_cell.angle_gamma   90.00
#
_symmetry.space_group_name_H-M   'P 1'
#
loop_
_entity.id
_entity.type
_entity.pdbx_description
1 polymer ?
#
loop_
_entity_poly.entity_id
_entity_poly.type
_entity_poly.pdbx_seq_one_letter_code
_entity_poly.pdbx_strand_id
1 'polypeptide(L)'
;MSRRLGMEAVAVGAVTDKSDDDSVEPRCVHWGELSQAPVPSAPQDKETKESIPGVPDGDISQAESPAVSAMLHAIAASHLPVCSQQQGEPDLTEHEKVAILGQLYHEKPLVFLERFRTGLREEHLACFGHLRGDHRADFYCAEVARQGTARPRTLRTRLRNRRYAALRKLIQGGEYFSDEQMRFRAPLLYEQYIGQYLTQEELSARTPAPQAPRPSSPSTPAYPLSDLLFQSYQERELQQKLLQQQEEEDACFEEEEDSDEEDQRSDKDSESWVPDSEERLILREEFTSRMHQRFLDGKDGGFDYSAVDDNPDFDNLDIVARDEEERYFDEEEPEDVPSPELDGD
;
A
#
# COMPACT_ATOMS: atom_id res chain seq x y z
N MET A 1 -61.45 -6.91 9.85
CA MET A 1 -61.54 -7.60 11.16
C MET A 1 -60.35 -7.15 12.00
N SER A 2 -60.62 -6.40 13.06
CA SER A 2 -59.62 -5.88 14.00
C SER A 2 -59.22 -6.93 15.04
N ARG A 3 -57.92 -7.02 15.35
CA ARG A 3 -57.28 -7.32 16.66
C ARG A 3 -55.82 -6.82 16.49
N ARG A 4 -55.24 -5.80 17.13
CA ARG A 4 -55.27 -5.15 18.46
C ARG A 4 -54.96 -6.09 19.63
N LEU A 5 -53.96 -5.64 20.43
CA LEU A 5 -53.50 -6.05 21.77
C LEU A 5 -52.26 -6.97 21.74
N GLY A 6 -51.17 -6.71 22.49
CA GLY A 6 -50.98 -5.73 23.55
C GLY A 6 -49.50 -5.57 23.95
N MET A 7 -49.22 -4.43 24.57
CA MET A 7 -47.99 -4.09 25.28
C MET A 7 -47.90 -4.90 26.57
N GLU A 8 -46.70 -5.26 27.00
CA GLU A 8 -46.39 -5.33 28.43
C GLU A 8 -44.92 -5.02 28.70
N ALA A 9 -44.72 -4.12 29.66
CA ALA A 9 -43.44 -3.69 30.21
C ALA A 9 -43.55 -3.86 31.73
N VAL A 10 -42.58 -4.53 32.37
CA VAL A 10 -42.33 -4.55 33.83
C VAL A 10 -40.85 -4.93 33.99
N ALA A 11 -39.93 -4.01 34.30
CA ALA A 11 -39.60 -3.35 35.56
C ALA A 11 -38.67 -4.16 36.51
N VAL A 12 -37.47 -3.58 36.68
CA VAL A 12 -36.69 -3.36 37.92
C VAL A 12 -36.29 -4.55 38.78
N GLY A 13 -34.97 -4.74 38.89
CA GLY A 13 -34.30 -5.28 40.06
C GLY A 13 -32.97 -4.55 40.28
N ALA A 14 -32.93 -3.62 41.23
CA ALA A 14 -31.72 -2.95 41.71
C ALA A 14 -31.53 -3.32 43.18
N VAL A 15 -30.37 -3.88 43.56
CA VAL A 15 -29.90 -3.97 44.96
C VAL A 15 -28.36 -4.01 45.02
N THR A 16 -27.79 -2.88 45.43
CA THR A 16 -26.63 -2.61 46.32
C THR A 16 -25.24 -3.19 46.07
N ASP A 17 -24.31 -2.27 45.75
CA ASP A 17 -23.20 -1.80 46.60
C ASP A 17 -22.36 -2.84 47.36
N LYS A 18 -21.10 -2.97 46.94
CA LYS A 18 -19.94 -3.08 47.83
C LYS A 18 -18.70 -2.57 47.12
N SER A 19 -18.19 -1.48 47.66
CA SER A 19 -16.86 -0.93 47.47
C SER A 19 -15.87 -1.78 48.25
N ASP A 20 -14.78 -2.20 47.61
CA ASP A 20 -13.53 -2.54 48.29
C ASP A 20 -12.37 -2.02 47.41
N ASP A 21 -11.71 -1.02 47.98
CA ASP A 21 -10.46 -0.42 47.59
C ASP A 21 -9.34 -1.41 47.95
N ASP A 22 -8.55 -1.87 46.97
CA ASP A 22 -7.24 -2.42 47.27
C ASP A 22 -6.28 -2.05 46.13
N SER A 23 -5.58 -0.94 46.37
CA SER A 23 -4.43 -0.48 45.60
C SER A 23 -3.29 -1.49 45.74
N VAL A 24 -2.98 -2.23 44.67
CA VAL A 24 -1.80 -3.10 44.63
C VAL A 24 -0.74 -2.46 43.73
N GLU A 25 0.30 -1.91 44.37
CA GLU A 25 1.52 -1.39 43.75
C GLU A 25 2.26 -2.47 42.93
N PRO A 26 2.91 -2.10 41.81
CA PRO A 26 3.80 -3.02 41.11
C PRO A 26 5.11 -3.20 41.90
N ARG A 27 5.32 -4.42 42.39
CA ARG A 27 6.59 -4.87 43.00
C ARG A 27 7.74 -4.72 42.00
N CYS A 28 8.63 -3.77 42.27
CA CYS A 28 9.95 -3.67 41.68
C CYS A 28 10.79 -4.89 42.09
N VAL A 29 11.24 -5.68 41.11
CA VAL A 29 12.09 -6.84 41.34
C VAL A 29 13.54 -6.35 41.45
N HIS A 30 14.02 -6.29 42.69
CA HIS A 30 15.37 -5.87 43.07
C HIS A 30 16.37 -6.99 42.76
N TRP A 31 17.26 -6.78 41.80
CA TRP A 31 18.42 -7.64 41.59
C TRP A 31 19.55 -7.27 42.55
N GLY A 32 19.85 -8.17 43.49
CA GLY A 32 21.19 -8.45 44.02
C GLY A 32 21.97 -7.32 44.69
N GLU A 33 21.88 -7.26 46.01
CA GLU A 33 22.94 -6.71 46.88
C GLU A 33 24.29 -7.38 46.61
N LEU A 34 25.31 -6.58 46.28
CA LEU A 34 26.71 -6.91 46.55
C LEU A 34 27.40 -5.69 47.17
N SER A 35 27.53 -5.77 48.50
CA SER A 35 28.61 -5.30 49.38
C SER A 35 29.41 -4.05 48.99
N GLN A 36 29.24 -3.00 49.80
CA GLN A 36 30.17 -1.89 49.93
C GLN A 36 31.46 -2.31 50.67
N ALA A 37 32.62 -1.87 50.14
CA ALA A 37 33.71 -1.14 50.82
C ALA A 37 35.05 -1.32 50.05
N PRO A 38 36.09 -0.49 50.30
CA PRO A 38 36.14 0.96 50.29
C PRO A 38 37.18 1.48 49.26
N VAL A 39 37.12 2.79 49.00
CA VAL A 39 38.06 3.58 48.19
C VAL A 39 39.51 3.44 48.68
N PRO A 40 40.49 3.38 47.75
CA PRO A 40 41.79 4.00 47.97
C PRO A 40 42.11 5.09 46.94
N SER A 41 42.73 6.13 47.48
CA SER A 41 43.20 7.38 46.93
C SER A 41 44.03 7.32 45.63
N ALA A 42 43.83 8.36 44.80
CA ALA A 42 44.75 9.08 43.90
C ALA A 42 46.00 8.40 43.29
N PRO A 43 46.27 8.68 42.00
CA PRO A 43 47.62 8.92 41.49
C PRO A 43 47.70 10.34 40.87
N GLN A 44 48.52 11.26 41.39
CA GLN A 44 49.88 11.56 40.92
C GLN A 44 50.06 11.60 39.40
N ASP A 45 50.33 12.82 38.92
CA ASP A 45 50.85 13.18 37.62
C ASP A 45 52.00 12.27 37.18
N LYS A 46 51.85 11.64 36.01
CA LYS A 46 52.97 11.19 35.19
C LYS A 46 52.66 11.44 33.72
N GLU A 47 53.27 12.47 33.18
CA GLU A 47 53.53 12.61 31.74
C GLU A 47 54.12 11.30 31.21
N THR A 48 53.37 10.63 30.34
CA THR A 48 53.92 9.67 29.40
C THR A 48 53.31 10.00 28.05
N LYS A 49 54.11 10.69 27.23
CA LYS A 49 53.81 10.90 25.81
C LYS A 49 53.84 9.53 25.14
N GLU A 50 52.67 8.95 24.91
CA GLU A 50 52.48 7.91 23.91
C GLU A 50 51.57 8.44 22.81
N SER A 51 52.06 8.25 21.59
CA SER A 51 51.69 8.88 20.35
C SER A 51 50.24 8.64 19.95
N ILE A 52 49.54 9.74 19.68
CA ILE A 52 48.34 9.81 18.84
C ILE A 52 48.66 9.14 17.49
N PRO A 53 47.83 8.23 16.95
CA PRO A 53 47.96 7.80 15.56
C PRO A 53 47.69 9.03 14.68
N GLY A 54 48.73 9.46 13.98
CA GLY A 54 48.73 10.72 13.24
C GLY A 54 47.51 10.85 12.33
N VAL A 55 46.84 11.99 12.46
CA VAL A 55 46.17 12.63 11.34
C VAL A 55 47.25 12.83 10.27
N PRO A 56 47.16 12.18 9.10
CA PRO A 56 47.96 12.63 7.99
C PRO A 56 47.37 13.99 7.58
N ASP A 57 48.11 15.07 7.84
CA ASP A 57 48.01 16.31 7.08
C ASP A 57 48.41 15.99 5.63
N GLY A 58 47.49 15.32 4.94
CA GLY A 58 47.52 15.05 3.52
C GLY A 58 46.67 16.10 2.84
N ASP A 59 47.35 17.04 2.22
CA ASP A 59 46.83 18.06 1.32
C ASP A 59 46.06 17.38 0.16
N ILE A 60 44.77 17.04 0.36
CA ILE A 60 43.86 16.64 -0.71
C ILE A 60 43.06 17.88 -1.10
N SER A 61 43.77 18.81 -1.73
CA SER A 61 43.17 19.92 -2.46
C SER A 61 42.57 19.40 -3.79
N GLN A 62 41.56 18.54 -3.72
CA GLN A 62 40.57 18.45 -4.80
C GLN A 62 39.35 19.21 -4.28
N ALA A 63 39.02 20.32 -4.93
CA ALA A 63 37.72 20.94 -4.73
C ALA A 63 36.67 19.87 -5.08
N GLU A 64 36.09 19.24 -4.06
CA GLU A 64 35.08 18.21 -4.27
C GLU A 64 33.95 18.82 -5.10
N SER A 65 33.44 18.04 -6.05
CA SER A 65 32.27 18.48 -6.82
C SER A 65 31.19 18.88 -5.81
N PRO A 66 30.53 20.05 -5.99
CA PRO A 66 29.51 20.51 -5.05
C PRO A 66 28.42 19.46 -4.83
N ALA A 67 28.15 18.63 -5.85
CA ALA A 67 27.24 17.49 -5.78
C ALA A 67 27.70 16.39 -4.81
N VAL A 68 29.00 16.08 -4.78
CA VAL A 68 29.58 15.09 -3.84
C VAL A 68 29.49 15.63 -2.42
N SER A 69 29.83 16.90 -2.19
CA SER A 69 29.70 17.49 -0.84
C SER A 69 28.24 17.49 -0.37
N ALA A 70 27.29 17.82 -1.26
CA ALA A 70 25.86 17.80 -0.93
C ALA A 70 25.37 16.40 -0.56
N MET A 71 25.81 15.37 -1.29
CA MET A 71 25.53 13.97 -0.98
C MET A 71 26.09 13.57 0.40
N LEU A 72 27.34 13.93 0.71
CA LEU A 72 27.97 13.59 1.99
C LEU A 72 27.27 14.28 3.16
N HIS A 73 26.89 15.55 3.02
CA HIS A 73 26.11 16.27 4.01
C HIS A 73 24.70 15.67 4.20
N ALA A 74 24.04 15.25 3.12
CA ALA A 74 22.74 14.60 3.20
C ALA A 74 22.80 13.26 3.98
N ILE A 75 23.86 12.47 3.77
CA ILE A 75 24.09 11.24 4.53
C ILE A 75 24.48 11.54 5.98
N ALA A 76 25.33 12.54 6.23
CA ALA A 76 25.71 12.92 7.60
C ALA A 76 24.52 13.42 8.44
N ALA A 77 23.54 14.07 7.79
CA ALA A 77 22.28 14.47 8.40
C ALA A 77 21.30 13.29 8.59
N SER A 78 21.49 12.19 7.86
CA SER A 78 20.72 10.97 8.08
C SER A 78 21.16 10.26 9.38
N HIS A 79 20.24 9.57 10.04
CA HIS A 79 20.52 8.81 11.28
C HIS A 79 21.35 7.53 11.05
N LEU A 80 22.08 7.41 9.94
CA LEU A 80 22.86 6.22 9.61
C LEU A 80 24.20 6.19 10.39
N PRO A 81 24.62 5.02 10.89
CA PRO A 81 25.88 4.89 11.61
C PRO A 81 27.07 4.97 10.64
N VAL A 82 27.85 6.05 10.74
CA VAL A 82 29.06 6.27 9.93
C VAL A 82 30.20 5.35 10.37
N CYS A 83 30.43 5.27 11.69
CA CYS A 83 31.47 4.46 12.33
C CYS A 83 30.93 3.71 13.55
N SER A 84 31.61 2.63 13.92
CA SER A 84 31.38 1.93 15.19
C SER A 84 31.94 2.77 16.33
N GLN A 85 31.08 3.55 16.99
CA GLN A 85 31.40 4.29 18.21
C GLN A 85 31.26 3.36 19.43
N GLN A 86 32.20 3.44 20.37
CA GLN A 86 32.13 2.67 21.62
C GLN A 86 31.25 3.36 22.66
N GLN A 87 30.68 2.58 23.58
CA GLN A 87 29.84 3.13 24.65
C GLN A 87 30.67 4.05 25.57
N GLY A 88 30.39 5.36 25.52
CA GLY A 88 31.10 6.39 26.29
C GLY A 88 31.97 7.33 25.46
N GLU A 89 32.09 7.13 24.16
CA GLU A 89 32.70 8.10 23.24
C GLU A 89 31.75 9.29 22.99
N PRO A 90 32.28 10.50 22.78
CA PRO A 90 31.47 11.65 22.41
C PRO A 90 30.86 11.46 21.02
N ASP A 91 29.63 11.93 20.85
CA ASP A 91 28.92 11.86 19.56
C ASP A 91 29.73 12.57 18.46
N LEU A 92 29.96 11.88 17.34
CA LEU A 92 30.61 12.46 16.16
C LEU A 92 29.85 13.69 15.66
N THR A 93 30.56 14.79 15.49
CA THR A 93 30.02 16.01 14.88
C THR A 93 29.72 15.79 13.40
N GLU A 94 28.80 16.57 12.83
CA GLU A 94 28.45 16.46 11.40
C GLU A 94 29.66 16.64 10.49
N HIS A 95 30.58 17.54 10.86
CA HIS A 95 31.81 17.79 10.10
C HIS A 95 32.74 16.57 10.12
N GLU A 96 32.90 15.91 11.26
CA GLU A 96 33.70 14.68 11.39
C GLU A 96 33.07 13.53 10.61
N LYS A 97 31.74 13.40 10.64
CA LYS A 97 31.01 12.42 9.82
C LYS A 97 31.27 12.63 8.33
N VAL A 98 31.18 13.87 7.84
CA VAL A 98 31.44 14.20 6.44
C VAL A 98 32.88 13.87 6.05
N ALA A 99 33.86 14.17 6.91
CA ALA A 99 35.26 13.84 6.64
C ALA A 99 35.49 12.33 6.49
N ILE A 100 34.90 11.52 7.38
CA ILE A 100 35.01 10.06 7.33
C ILE A 100 34.29 9.48 6.11
N LEU A 101 33.09 10.00 5.80
CA LEU A 101 32.32 9.60 4.64
C LEU A 101 33.05 9.93 3.34
N GLY A 102 33.67 11.10 3.25
CA GLY A 102 34.49 11.52 2.10
C GLY A 102 35.69 10.59 1.89
N GLN A 103 36.42 10.27 2.96
CA GLN A 103 37.53 9.30 2.89
C GLN A 103 37.06 7.94 2.37
N LEU A 104 35.95 7.41 2.90
CA LEU A 104 35.42 6.13 2.45
C LEU A 104 34.94 6.17 0.99
N TYR A 105 34.35 7.28 0.56
CA TYR A 105 33.90 7.48 -0.82
C TYR A 105 35.08 7.44 -1.81
N HIS A 106 36.19 8.10 -1.50
CA HIS A 106 37.37 8.11 -2.39
C HIS A 106 38.16 6.79 -2.35
N GLU A 107 38.28 6.16 -1.18
CA GLU A 107 39.04 4.92 -1.04
C GLU A 107 38.28 3.68 -1.52
N LYS A 108 36.99 3.57 -1.15
CA LYS A 108 36.15 2.39 -1.36
C LYS A 108 34.71 2.78 -1.73
N PRO A 109 34.50 3.37 -2.92
CA PRO A 109 33.21 3.89 -3.35
C PRO A 109 32.09 2.83 -3.42
N LEU A 110 32.44 1.56 -3.70
CA LEU A 110 31.47 0.45 -3.67
C LEU A 110 30.98 0.11 -2.26
N VAL A 111 31.89 0.08 -1.29
CA VAL A 111 31.55 -0.19 0.13
C VAL A 111 30.74 0.97 0.70
N PHE A 112 31.08 2.19 0.29
CA PHE A 112 30.29 3.37 0.59
C PHE A 112 28.85 3.22 0.07
N LEU A 113 28.69 2.89 -1.22
CA LEU A 113 27.38 2.73 -1.84
C LEU A 113 26.56 1.62 -1.18
N GLU A 114 27.19 0.48 -0.90
CA GLU A 114 26.54 -0.63 -0.20
C GLU A 114 26.03 -0.21 1.19
N ARG A 115 26.84 0.48 1.99
CA ARG A 115 26.48 0.85 3.37
C ARG A 115 25.47 1.99 3.46
N PHE A 116 25.57 2.97 2.57
CA PHE A 116 24.81 4.23 2.69
C PHE A 116 23.69 4.38 1.65
N ARG A 117 23.37 3.34 0.87
CA ARG A 117 22.29 3.38 -0.14
C ARG A 117 20.95 3.88 0.37
N THR A 118 20.56 3.52 1.60
CA THR A 118 19.28 3.92 2.20
C THR A 118 19.18 5.42 2.52
N GLY A 119 20.32 6.12 2.62
CA GLY A 119 20.38 7.57 2.82
C GLY A 119 20.61 8.35 1.53
N LEU A 120 20.78 7.66 0.39
CA LEU A 120 20.98 8.28 -0.91
C LEU A 120 19.65 8.62 -1.57
N ARG A 121 19.66 9.68 -2.38
CA ARG A 121 18.55 10.12 -3.22
C ARG A 121 18.93 9.97 -4.68
N GLU A 122 17.94 10.03 -5.57
CA GLU A 122 18.15 9.97 -7.01
C GLU A 122 19.13 11.06 -7.51
N GLU A 123 19.07 12.26 -6.93
CA GLU A 123 19.99 13.37 -7.22
C GLU A 123 21.47 13.03 -6.97
N HIS A 124 21.75 12.14 -6.01
CA HIS A 124 23.12 11.77 -5.63
C HIS A 124 23.72 10.69 -6.54
N LEU A 125 22.90 9.98 -7.33
CA LEU A 125 23.37 8.89 -8.20
C LEU A 125 24.35 9.36 -9.27
N ALA A 126 24.27 10.64 -9.68
CA ALA A 126 25.21 11.25 -10.60
C ALA A 126 26.67 11.22 -10.08
N CYS A 127 26.88 11.19 -8.76
CA CYS A 127 28.21 11.14 -8.15
C CYS A 127 28.94 9.82 -8.46
N PHE A 128 28.20 8.71 -8.57
CA PHE A 128 28.75 7.37 -8.83
C PHE A 128 29.01 7.08 -10.31
N GLY A 129 29.00 8.09 -11.18
CA GLY A 129 29.27 7.92 -12.61
C GLY A 129 30.60 7.23 -12.92
N HIS A 130 31.59 7.36 -12.03
CA HIS A 130 32.89 6.71 -12.12
C HIS A 130 32.87 5.18 -11.88
N LEU A 131 31.78 4.64 -11.35
CA LEU A 131 31.57 3.20 -11.13
C LEU A 131 30.71 2.53 -12.21
N ARG A 132 30.27 3.26 -13.23
CA ARG A 132 29.43 2.69 -14.30
C ARG A 132 30.14 1.53 -14.99
N GLY A 133 29.42 0.42 -15.12
CA GLY A 133 29.94 -0.82 -15.72
C GLY A 133 30.33 -1.89 -14.70
N ASP A 134 30.39 -1.57 -13.41
CA ASP A 134 30.35 -2.59 -12.36
C ASP A 134 28.89 -2.98 -12.08
N HIS A 135 28.56 -4.25 -12.30
CA HIS A 135 27.23 -4.80 -12.05
C HIS A 135 26.74 -4.56 -10.61
N ARG A 136 27.64 -4.56 -9.62
CA ARG A 136 27.27 -4.30 -8.23
C ARG A 136 26.91 -2.83 -8.00
N ALA A 137 27.67 -1.91 -8.59
CA ALA A 137 27.37 -0.47 -8.52
C ALA A 137 26.05 -0.15 -9.22
N ASP A 138 25.85 -0.70 -10.42
CA ASP A 138 24.64 -0.52 -11.22
C ASP A 138 23.40 -1.07 -10.49
N PHE A 139 23.53 -2.24 -9.82
CA PHE A 139 22.46 -2.81 -9.00
C PHE A 139 22.07 -1.89 -7.84
N TYR A 140 23.04 -1.41 -7.05
CA TYR A 140 22.74 -0.52 -5.92
C TYR A 140 22.20 0.84 -6.37
N CYS A 141 22.69 1.38 -7.49
CA CYS A 141 22.15 2.62 -8.06
C CYS A 141 20.69 2.44 -8.51
N ALA A 142 20.35 1.30 -9.11
CA ALA A 142 18.97 0.96 -9.46
C ALA A 142 18.07 0.79 -8.22
N GLU A 143 18.61 0.22 -7.13
CA GLU A 143 17.89 0.08 -5.85
C GLU A 143 17.54 1.46 -5.25
N VAL A 144 18.49 2.39 -5.22
CA VAL A 144 18.27 3.77 -4.74
C VAL A 144 17.27 4.53 -5.63
N ALA A 145 17.35 4.38 -6.96
CA ALA A 145 16.38 4.98 -7.88
C ALA A 145 14.95 4.45 -7.64
N ARG A 146 14.82 3.16 -7.31
CA ARG A 146 13.53 2.54 -6.94
C ARG A 146 13.00 3.04 -5.60
N GLN A 147 13.89 3.27 -4.62
CA GLN A 147 13.51 3.81 -3.30
C GLN A 147 12.95 5.24 -3.40
N GLY A 148 13.47 6.06 -4.32
CA GLY A 148 12.98 7.43 -4.55
C GLY A 148 11.62 7.52 -5.25
N THR A 149 11.27 6.50 -6.05
CA THR A 149 10.08 6.52 -6.92
C THR A 149 8.92 5.67 -6.40
N ALA A 150 9.19 4.58 -5.70
CA ALA A 150 8.16 3.69 -5.18
C ALA A 150 7.78 4.06 -3.74
N ARG A 151 6.47 4.23 -3.48
CA ARG A 151 5.96 4.29 -2.10
C ARG A 151 6.42 3.05 -1.34
N PRO A 152 6.97 3.18 -0.12
CA PRO A 152 7.30 2.05 0.74
C PRO A 152 6.19 1.01 0.75
N ARG A 153 6.55 -0.29 0.70
CA ARG A 153 5.58 -1.39 0.67
C ARG A 153 4.58 -1.27 1.82
N THR A 154 5.05 -0.86 3.00
CA THR A 154 4.26 -0.58 4.21
C THR A 154 3.21 0.52 4.00
N LEU A 155 3.54 1.61 3.30
CA LEU A 155 2.58 2.66 2.96
C LEU A 155 1.55 2.17 1.94
N ARG A 156 1.95 1.37 0.95
CA ARG A 156 1.01 0.77 -0.02
C ARG A 156 0.02 -0.17 0.66
N THR A 157 0.49 -1.01 1.58
CA THR A 157 -0.36 -1.89 2.39
C THR A 157 -1.33 -1.08 3.25
N ARG A 158 -0.85 -0.06 3.99
CA ARG A 158 -1.70 0.80 4.82
C ARG A 158 -2.80 1.49 4.00
N LEU A 159 -2.45 2.07 2.84
CA LEU A 159 -3.45 2.70 1.96
C LEU A 159 -4.46 1.68 1.44
N ARG A 160 -4.01 0.49 1.03
CA ARG A 160 -4.90 -0.58 0.58
C ARG A 160 -5.85 -1.03 1.71
N ASN A 161 -5.36 -1.09 2.95
CA ASN A 161 -6.16 -1.42 4.12
C ASN A 161 -7.19 -0.34 4.44
N ARG A 162 -6.81 0.95 4.37
CA ARG A 162 -7.75 2.08 4.51
C ARG A 162 -8.84 2.04 3.45
N ARG A 163 -8.44 1.85 2.20
CA ARG A 163 -9.37 1.68 1.07
C ARG A 163 -10.25 0.46 1.25
N TYR A 164 -9.74 -0.65 1.77
CA TYR A 164 -10.55 -1.83 2.08
C TYR A 164 -11.61 -1.56 3.15
N ALA A 165 -11.27 -0.81 4.20
CA ALA A 165 -12.24 -0.38 5.21
C ALA A 165 -13.33 0.53 4.59
N ALA A 166 -12.95 1.46 3.70
CA ALA A 166 -13.90 2.29 2.97
C ALA A 166 -14.78 1.47 2.00
N LEU A 167 -14.19 0.54 1.25
CA LEU A 167 -14.88 -0.38 0.35
C LEU A 167 -16.00 -1.12 1.09
N ARG A 168 -15.73 -1.67 2.28
CA ARG A 168 -16.74 -2.36 3.09
C ARG A 168 -17.90 -1.44 3.49
N LYS A 169 -17.62 -0.19 3.87
CA LYS A 169 -18.68 0.80 4.18
C LYS A 169 -19.52 1.14 2.96
N LEU A 170 -18.88 1.30 1.79
CA LEU A 170 -19.56 1.61 0.53
C LEU A 170 -20.44 0.45 0.05
N ILE A 171 -19.98 -0.80 0.19
CA ILE A 171 -20.79 -1.99 -0.12
C ILE A 171 -21.99 -2.06 0.82
N GLN A 172 -21.81 -1.78 2.11
CA GLN A 172 -22.92 -1.75 3.07
C GLN A 172 -23.94 -0.64 2.76
N GLY A 173 -23.47 0.51 2.24
CA GLY A 173 -24.33 1.60 1.79
C GLY A 173 -25.10 1.29 0.49
N GLY A 174 -24.59 0.40 -0.36
CA GLY A 174 -25.29 -0.11 -1.55
C GLY A 174 -25.39 0.84 -2.75
N GLU A 175 -25.08 2.13 -2.60
CA GLU A 175 -25.20 3.11 -3.69
C GLU A 175 -24.02 3.05 -4.67
N TYR A 176 -22.79 3.08 -4.15
CA TYR A 176 -21.58 3.24 -4.96
C TYR A 176 -21.20 2.01 -5.81
N PHE A 177 -21.49 0.83 -5.26
CA PHE A 177 -21.33 -0.48 -5.92
C PHE A 177 -22.68 -1.04 -6.38
N SER A 178 -23.66 -0.17 -6.65
CA SER A 178 -24.85 -0.59 -7.39
C SER A 178 -24.48 -0.92 -8.83
N ASP A 179 -25.26 -1.83 -9.44
CA ASP A 179 -25.07 -2.26 -10.84
C ASP A 179 -25.02 -1.06 -11.81
N GLU A 180 -25.96 -0.13 -11.66
CA GLU A 180 -26.02 1.08 -12.48
C GLU A 180 -24.78 1.96 -12.29
N GLN A 181 -24.35 2.21 -11.05
CA GLN A 181 -23.19 3.05 -10.79
C GLN A 181 -21.90 2.42 -11.31
N MET A 182 -21.76 1.09 -11.19
CA MET A 182 -20.61 0.38 -11.75
C MET A 182 -20.59 0.44 -13.29
N ARG A 183 -21.76 0.28 -13.93
CA ARG A 183 -21.90 0.45 -15.39
C ARG A 183 -21.50 1.85 -15.85
N PHE A 184 -21.96 2.90 -15.17
CA PHE A 184 -21.62 4.29 -15.53
C PHE A 184 -20.11 4.55 -15.43
N ARG A 185 -19.46 4.02 -14.40
CA ARG A 185 -18.01 4.21 -14.19
C ARG A 185 -17.17 3.40 -15.17
N ALA A 186 -17.57 2.17 -15.46
CA ALA A 186 -16.84 1.21 -16.28
C ALA A 186 -17.73 0.56 -17.37
N PRO A 187 -18.15 1.32 -18.40
CA PRO A 187 -19.09 0.82 -19.41
C PRO A 187 -18.55 -0.36 -20.21
N LEU A 188 -17.31 -0.28 -20.71
CA LEU A 188 -16.71 -1.37 -21.49
C LEU A 188 -16.63 -2.68 -20.70
N LEU A 189 -16.12 -2.60 -19.46
CA LEU A 189 -16.03 -3.76 -18.58
C LEU A 189 -17.41 -4.34 -18.25
N TYR A 190 -18.42 -3.49 -18.06
CA TYR A 190 -19.79 -3.95 -17.83
C TYR A 190 -20.34 -4.67 -19.05
N GLU A 191 -20.10 -4.16 -20.26
CA GLU A 191 -20.56 -4.77 -21.50
C GLU A 191 -19.97 -6.16 -21.70
N GLN A 192 -18.66 -6.31 -21.50
CA GLN A 192 -17.92 -7.57 -21.63
C GLN A 192 -18.40 -8.65 -20.64
N TYR A 193 -18.77 -8.29 -19.40
CA TYR A 193 -19.13 -9.27 -18.37
C TYR A 193 -20.63 -9.49 -18.20
N ILE A 194 -21.44 -8.45 -18.42
CA ILE A 194 -22.87 -8.47 -18.09
C ILE A 194 -23.70 -8.08 -19.32
N GLY A 195 -23.37 -6.96 -19.96
CA GLY A 195 -24.20 -6.31 -20.98
C GLY A 195 -24.54 -7.23 -22.15
N GLN A 196 -23.54 -7.89 -22.74
CA GLN A 196 -23.71 -8.76 -23.90
C GLN A 196 -24.57 -10.00 -23.63
N TYR A 197 -24.77 -10.37 -22.35
CA TYR A 197 -25.53 -11.55 -21.95
C TYR A 197 -26.92 -11.20 -21.39
N LEU A 198 -27.31 -9.93 -21.33
CA LEU A 198 -28.63 -9.53 -20.83
C LEU A 198 -29.75 -9.98 -21.78
N THR A 199 -30.86 -10.45 -21.20
CA THR A 199 -32.05 -10.76 -22.00
C THR A 199 -32.80 -9.49 -22.39
N GLN A 200 -33.59 -9.56 -23.46
CA GLN A 200 -34.44 -8.45 -23.87
C GLN A 200 -35.42 -8.00 -22.76
N GLU A 201 -35.85 -8.94 -21.91
CA GLU A 201 -36.72 -8.67 -20.77
C GLU A 201 -35.99 -7.87 -19.68
N GLU A 202 -34.74 -8.22 -19.35
CA GLU A 202 -33.90 -7.48 -18.41
C GLU A 202 -33.59 -6.07 -18.92
N LEU A 203 -33.30 -5.92 -20.22
CA LEU A 203 -33.10 -4.61 -20.86
C LEU A 203 -34.36 -3.74 -20.82
N SER A 204 -35.53 -4.36 -21.04
CA SER A 204 -36.82 -3.65 -21.01
C SER A 204 -37.22 -3.25 -19.58
N ALA A 205 -36.86 -4.05 -18.58
CA ALA A 205 -37.09 -3.73 -17.17
C ALA A 205 -36.22 -2.56 -16.68
N ARG A 206 -35.04 -2.36 -17.29
CA ARG A 206 -34.13 -1.25 -16.99
C ARG A 206 -34.62 0.10 -17.50
N THR A 207 -35.24 0.09 -18.68
CA THR A 207 -35.86 1.32 -19.20
C THR A 207 -37.11 1.59 -18.36
N PRO A 208 -37.27 2.78 -17.72
CA PRO A 208 -38.46 3.06 -16.94
C PRO A 208 -39.68 3.01 -17.86
N ALA A 209 -40.42 1.90 -17.79
CA ALA A 209 -41.68 1.76 -18.47
C ALA A 209 -42.63 2.84 -17.92
N PRO A 210 -43.43 3.51 -18.78
CA PRO A 210 -44.49 4.38 -18.33
C PRO A 210 -45.43 3.58 -17.43
N GLN A 211 -45.30 3.74 -16.11
CA GLN A 211 -46.19 3.13 -15.15
C GLN A 211 -47.60 3.61 -15.47
N ALA A 212 -48.54 2.69 -15.65
CA ALA A 212 -49.94 3.03 -15.82
C ALA A 212 -50.38 3.89 -14.62
N PRO A 213 -51.09 5.01 -14.84
CA PRO A 213 -51.47 5.91 -13.77
C PRO A 213 -52.24 5.13 -12.70
N ARG A 214 -51.75 5.16 -11.46
CA ARG A 214 -52.47 4.55 -10.34
C ARG A 214 -53.85 5.21 -10.24
N PRO A 215 -54.95 4.45 -10.08
CA PRO A 215 -56.31 4.96 -10.22
C PRO A 215 -56.79 5.87 -9.06
N SER A 216 -55.90 6.42 -8.22
CA SER A 216 -56.30 7.11 -6.98
C SER A 216 -55.82 8.56 -6.81
N SER A 217 -55.17 9.19 -7.79
CA SER A 217 -54.87 10.64 -7.72
C SER A 217 -54.91 11.33 -9.10
N PRO A 218 -55.55 12.51 -9.23
CA PRO A 218 -55.54 13.25 -10.48
C PRO A 218 -54.18 13.94 -10.70
N SER A 219 -53.57 13.64 -11.84
CA SER A 219 -52.62 14.50 -12.58
C SER A 219 -51.28 14.81 -11.92
N THR A 220 -50.42 13.80 -11.83
CA THR A 220 -48.96 14.00 -12.00
C THR A 220 -48.43 12.76 -12.71
N PRO A 221 -47.76 12.87 -13.87
CA PRO A 221 -47.15 11.70 -14.51
C PRO A 221 -46.15 11.08 -13.52
N ALA A 222 -46.17 9.75 -13.40
CA ALA A 222 -45.35 9.01 -12.43
C ALA A 222 -43.83 9.19 -12.65
N TYR A 223 -43.43 9.70 -13.81
CA TYR A 223 -42.09 10.20 -14.12
C TYR A 223 -42.22 11.52 -14.89
N PRO A 224 -41.66 12.63 -14.40
CA PRO A 224 -41.66 13.88 -15.13
C PRO A 224 -40.79 13.74 -16.40
N LEU A 225 -41.20 14.41 -17.49
CA LEU A 225 -40.48 14.38 -18.76
C LEU A 225 -39.00 14.79 -18.62
N SER A 226 -38.68 15.63 -17.62
CA SER A 226 -37.30 16.00 -17.27
C SER A 226 -36.41 14.80 -16.98
N ASP A 227 -36.92 13.83 -16.24
CA ASP A 227 -36.13 12.69 -15.78
C ASP A 227 -35.87 11.73 -16.93
N LEU A 228 -36.87 11.53 -17.80
CA LEU A 228 -36.71 10.76 -19.03
C LEU A 228 -35.67 11.41 -19.97
N LEU A 229 -35.72 12.75 -20.13
CA LEU A 229 -34.75 13.47 -20.94
C LEU A 229 -33.34 13.34 -20.36
N PHE A 230 -33.20 13.48 -19.04
CA PHE A 230 -31.91 13.34 -18.35
C PHE A 230 -31.35 11.93 -18.49
N GLN A 231 -32.17 10.89 -18.28
CA GLN A 231 -31.77 9.49 -18.49
C GLN A 231 -31.36 9.23 -19.95
N SER A 232 -32.12 9.75 -20.92
CA SER A 232 -31.79 9.56 -22.34
C SER A 232 -30.45 10.22 -22.71
N TYR A 233 -30.12 11.34 -22.07
CA TYR A 233 -28.86 12.04 -22.24
C TYR A 233 -27.71 11.23 -21.62
N GLN A 234 -27.87 10.78 -20.37
CA GLN A 234 -26.89 9.95 -19.68
C GLN A 234 -26.61 8.63 -20.41
N GLU A 235 -27.65 7.96 -20.91
CA GLU A 235 -27.49 6.72 -21.68
C GLU A 235 -26.74 6.97 -23.01
N ARG A 236 -26.99 8.11 -23.66
CA ARG A 236 -26.23 8.50 -24.86
C ARG A 236 -24.76 8.77 -24.55
N GLU A 237 -24.46 9.49 -23.48
CA GLU A 237 -23.07 9.72 -23.04
C GLU A 237 -22.37 8.40 -22.73
N LEU A 238 -23.08 7.49 -22.07
CA LEU A 238 -22.57 6.16 -21.74
C LEU A 238 -22.25 5.34 -23.00
N GLN A 239 -23.15 5.35 -23.99
CA GLN A 239 -22.94 4.68 -25.28
C GLN A 239 -21.75 5.28 -26.05
N GLN A 240 -21.62 6.59 -26.07
CA GLN A 240 -20.49 7.25 -26.71
C GLN A 240 -19.17 6.86 -26.05
N LYS A 241 -19.13 6.84 -24.70
CA LYS A 241 -17.95 6.42 -23.94
C LYS A 241 -17.63 4.95 -24.17
N LEU A 242 -18.64 4.08 -24.25
CA LEU A 242 -18.45 2.66 -24.56
C LEU A 242 -17.80 2.48 -25.93
N LEU A 243 -18.34 3.13 -26.96
CA LEU A 243 -17.79 3.06 -28.32
C LEU A 243 -16.34 3.54 -28.38
N GLN A 244 -16.04 4.69 -27.75
CA GLN A 244 -14.68 5.19 -27.69
C GLN A 244 -13.72 4.18 -27.04
N GLN A 245 -14.12 3.57 -25.92
CA GLN A 245 -13.28 2.58 -25.22
C GLN A 245 -13.06 1.31 -26.06
N GLN A 246 -14.06 0.91 -26.84
CA GLN A 246 -13.94 -0.22 -27.77
C GLN A 246 -12.98 0.11 -28.92
N GLU A 247 -13.10 1.29 -29.54
CA GLU A 247 -12.18 1.74 -30.58
C GLU A 247 -10.72 1.82 -30.07
N GLU A 248 -10.51 2.26 -28.82
CA GLU A 248 -9.18 2.29 -28.18
C GLU A 248 -8.61 0.88 -27.92
N GLU A 249 -9.45 -0.08 -27.52
CA GLU A 249 -9.06 -1.48 -27.31
C GLU A 249 -8.73 -2.16 -28.65
N ASP A 250 -9.57 -1.97 -29.67
CA ASP A 250 -9.38 -2.52 -31.01
C ASP A 250 -8.09 -1.96 -31.65
N ALA A 251 -7.83 -0.64 -31.53
CA ALA A 251 -6.61 -0.03 -32.02
C ALA A 251 -5.34 -0.58 -31.33
N CYS A 252 -5.41 -0.85 -30.03
CA CYS A 252 -4.29 -1.46 -29.30
C CYS A 252 -4.02 -2.89 -29.76
N PHE A 253 -5.08 -3.65 -30.09
CA PHE A 253 -4.96 -5.02 -30.60
C PHE A 253 -4.39 -5.06 -32.02
N GLU A 254 -4.83 -4.12 -32.89
CA GLU A 254 -4.29 -3.98 -34.24
C GLU A 254 -2.78 -3.67 -34.24
N GLU A 255 -2.29 -2.87 -33.29
CA GLU A 255 -0.85 -2.59 -33.14
C GLU A 255 -0.02 -3.79 -32.64
N GLU A 256 -0.62 -4.73 -31.92
CA GLU A 256 0.05 -5.94 -31.42
C GLU A 256 0.06 -7.10 -32.44
N GLU A 257 -0.95 -7.20 -33.31
CA GLU A 257 -1.04 -8.22 -34.37
C GLU A 257 -0.04 -8.00 -35.54
N ASP A 258 0.50 -6.79 -35.71
CA ASP A 258 1.49 -6.47 -36.76
C ASP A 258 2.89 -7.10 -36.52
N SER A 259 3.04 -7.95 -35.47
CA SER A 259 4.29 -8.62 -35.12
C SER A 259 4.33 -10.14 -35.38
N ASP A 260 3.22 -10.82 -35.68
CA ASP A 260 3.21 -12.28 -35.89
C ASP A 260 2.33 -12.69 -37.10
N GLU A 261 2.83 -12.46 -38.30
CA GLU A 261 2.34 -13.13 -39.51
C GLU A 261 2.76 -14.62 -39.48
N GLU A 262 1.93 -15.51 -38.89
CA GLU A 262 1.73 -16.93 -39.29
C GLU A 262 1.15 -17.79 -38.14
N ASP A 263 -0.19 -17.90 -38.02
CA ASP A 263 -0.91 -19.20 -37.87
C ASP A 263 -2.45 -19.00 -37.91
N GLN A 264 -3.01 -18.56 -39.04
CA GLN A 264 -4.47 -18.65 -39.23
C GLN A 264 -4.88 -20.09 -39.58
N ARG A 265 -5.08 -20.92 -38.55
CA ARG A 265 -5.82 -22.17 -38.67
C ARG A 265 -6.99 -22.23 -37.69
N SER A 266 -8.12 -21.78 -38.22
CA SER A 266 -9.49 -22.22 -37.91
C SER A 266 -9.92 -22.20 -36.45
N ASP A 267 -10.46 -21.06 -36.00
CA ASP A 267 -11.42 -21.03 -34.90
C ASP A 267 -12.78 -20.53 -35.42
N LYS A 268 -13.38 -21.35 -36.28
CA LYS A 268 -14.71 -21.14 -36.86
C LYS A 268 -15.82 -21.73 -36.01
N ASP A 269 -15.54 -22.01 -34.73
CA ASP A 269 -16.50 -22.59 -33.77
C ASP A 269 -16.77 -21.66 -32.57
N SER A 270 -16.30 -20.40 -32.62
CA SER A 270 -16.72 -19.34 -31.70
C SER A 270 -18.13 -18.79 -32.03
N GLU A 271 -19.01 -19.63 -32.59
CA GLU A 271 -20.41 -19.30 -32.80
C GLU A 271 -21.13 -19.22 -31.44
N SER A 272 -21.29 -17.99 -30.94
CA SER A 272 -22.30 -17.61 -29.94
C SER A 272 -22.36 -18.51 -28.70
N TRP A 273 -21.28 -18.61 -27.94
CA TRP A 273 -21.38 -19.13 -26.58
C TRP A 273 -22.32 -18.21 -25.78
N VAL A 274 -23.46 -18.76 -25.35
CA VAL A 274 -24.43 -18.08 -24.48
C VAL A 274 -24.29 -18.69 -23.09
N PRO A 275 -23.76 -17.94 -22.11
CA PRO A 275 -23.55 -18.47 -20.78
C PRO A 275 -24.87 -18.84 -20.13
N ASP A 276 -24.87 -19.94 -19.37
CA ASP A 276 -26.04 -20.36 -18.61
C ASP A 276 -26.31 -19.45 -17.40
N SER A 277 -27.37 -19.70 -16.64
CA SER A 277 -27.70 -18.85 -15.49
C SER A 277 -26.63 -18.85 -14.39
N GLU A 278 -25.91 -19.95 -14.19
CA GLU A 278 -24.86 -20.06 -13.18
C GLU A 278 -23.59 -19.34 -13.65
N GLU A 279 -23.19 -19.54 -14.91
CA GLU A 279 -22.08 -18.83 -15.53
C GLU A 279 -22.32 -17.32 -15.55
N ARG A 280 -23.55 -16.88 -15.84
CA ARG A 280 -23.93 -15.45 -15.75
C ARG A 280 -23.82 -14.88 -14.35
N LEU A 281 -24.04 -15.69 -13.30
CA LEU A 281 -23.81 -15.26 -11.92
C LEU A 281 -22.31 -15.13 -11.62
N ILE A 282 -21.50 -16.08 -12.07
CA ILE A 282 -20.04 -16.03 -11.92
C ILE A 282 -19.48 -14.80 -12.64
N LEU A 283 -19.91 -14.53 -13.88
CA LEU A 283 -19.50 -13.34 -14.64
C LEU A 283 -19.86 -12.03 -13.92
N ARG A 284 -21.04 -11.96 -13.28
CA ARG A 284 -21.43 -10.80 -12.46
C ARG A 284 -20.56 -10.66 -11.21
N GLU A 285 -20.18 -11.76 -10.57
CA GLU A 285 -19.28 -11.76 -9.42
C GLU A 285 -17.85 -11.34 -9.81
N GLU A 286 -17.36 -11.82 -10.94
CA GLU A 286 -16.07 -11.43 -11.53
C GLU A 286 -16.04 -9.94 -11.88
N PHE A 287 -17.09 -9.43 -12.52
CA PHE A 287 -17.25 -8.00 -12.77
C PHE A 287 -17.16 -7.19 -11.47
N THR A 288 -17.92 -7.60 -10.46
CA THR A 288 -17.97 -6.93 -9.16
C THR A 288 -16.60 -6.97 -8.48
N SER A 289 -15.92 -8.11 -8.53
CA SER A 289 -14.57 -8.30 -8.00
C SER A 289 -13.54 -7.41 -8.69
N ARG A 290 -13.59 -7.30 -10.02
CA ARG A 290 -12.74 -6.36 -10.79
C ARG A 290 -13.00 -4.92 -10.39
N MET A 291 -14.26 -4.54 -10.20
CA MET A 291 -14.62 -3.19 -9.73
C MET A 291 -14.09 -2.92 -8.31
N HIS A 292 -14.15 -3.89 -7.40
CA HIS A 292 -13.54 -3.79 -6.07
C HIS A 292 -12.02 -3.64 -6.15
N GLN A 293 -11.32 -4.43 -6.99
CA GLN A 293 -9.87 -4.32 -7.16
C GLN A 293 -9.46 -2.96 -7.74
N ARG A 294 -10.17 -2.46 -8.76
CA ARG A 294 -9.94 -1.11 -9.30
C ARG A 294 -10.08 -0.03 -8.23
N PHE A 295 -11.06 -0.18 -7.34
CA PHE A 295 -11.25 0.72 -6.22
C PHE A 295 -10.05 0.67 -5.26
N LEU A 296 -9.62 -0.53 -4.85
CA LEU A 296 -8.46 -0.71 -3.95
C LEU A 296 -7.15 -0.17 -4.56
N ASP A 297 -6.97 -0.37 -5.87
CA ASP A 297 -5.81 0.12 -6.62
C ASP A 297 -5.77 1.65 -6.74
N GLY A 298 -6.90 2.34 -6.57
CA GLY A 298 -6.98 3.79 -6.76
C GLY A 298 -7.25 4.21 -8.20
N LYS A 299 -7.77 3.30 -9.04
CA LYS A 299 -7.99 3.51 -10.48
C LYS A 299 -9.40 3.97 -10.82
N ASP A 300 -10.18 4.31 -9.81
CA ASP A 300 -11.57 4.74 -9.97
C ASP A 300 -11.65 6.27 -10.08
N GLY A 301 -11.51 6.78 -11.30
CA GLY A 301 -11.34 8.23 -11.53
C GLY A 301 -12.50 9.12 -11.05
N GLY A 302 -13.68 8.56 -10.80
CA GLY A 302 -14.83 9.28 -10.25
C GLY A 302 -14.87 9.37 -8.72
N PHE A 303 -13.92 8.74 -8.02
CA PHE A 303 -13.88 8.70 -6.56
C PHE A 303 -12.79 9.64 -6.01
N ASP A 304 -13.14 10.40 -4.97
CA ASP A 304 -12.17 11.22 -4.25
C ASP A 304 -11.42 10.38 -3.19
N TYR A 305 -10.27 9.83 -3.60
CA TYR A 305 -9.45 9.00 -2.72
C TYR A 305 -8.80 9.77 -1.57
N SER A 306 -8.65 11.10 -1.67
CA SER A 306 -8.03 11.89 -0.60
C SER A 306 -8.82 11.79 0.72
N ALA A 307 -10.16 11.73 0.62
CA ALA A 307 -11.05 11.57 1.77
C ALA A 307 -10.87 10.25 2.54
N VAL A 308 -10.27 9.23 1.91
CA VAL A 308 -10.01 7.91 2.49
C VAL A 308 -8.54 7.74 2.83
N ASP A 309 -7.66 8.06 1.89
CA ASP A 309 -6.21 7.84 2.00
C ASP A 309 -5.59 8.67 3.13
N ASP A 310 -6.09 9.88 3.38
CA ASP A 310 -5.58 10.78 4.44
C ASP A 310 -6.35 10.66 5.76
N ASN A 311 -7.38 9.82 5.82
CA ASN A 311 -8.25 9.70 6.98
C ASN A 311 -7.83 8.54 7.91
N PRO A 312 -7.40 8.84 9.15
CA PRO A 312 -6.96 7.83 10.11
C PRO A 312 -8.10 6.94 10.63
N ASP A 313 -9.36 7.34 10.51
CA ASP A 313 -10.50 6.53 10.96
C ASP A 313 -10.68 5.22 10.17
N PHE A 314 -10.00 5.11 9.03
CA PHE A 314 -9.97 3.90 8.22
C PHE A 314 -8.78 2.97 8.54
N ASP A 315 -7.92 3.34 9.49
CA ASP A 315 -6.87 2.46 10.00
C ASP A 315 -7.48 1.34 10.85
N ASN A 316 -7.71 0.19 10.22
CA ASN A 316 -8.18 -0.99 10.93
C ASN A 316 -7.01 -1.67 11.65
N LEU A 317 -6.89 -1.41 12.95
CA LEU A 317 -5.82 -1.95 13.80
C LEU A 317 -5.78 -3.49 13.81
N ASP A 318 -6.93 -4.16 13.67
CA ASP A 318 -6.98 -5.63 13.64
C ASP A 318 -6.32 -6.18 12.36
N ILE A 319 -6.53 -5.52 11.22
CA ILE A 319 -5.90 -5.88 9.96
C ILE A 319 -4.40 -5.58 10.03
N VAL A 320 -4.03 -4.42 10.58
CA VAL A 320 -2.62 -4.06 10.74
C VAL A 320 -1.88 -5.05 11.63
N ALA A 321 -2.48 -5.48 12.75
CA ALA A 321 -1.90 -6.47 13.64
C ALA A 321 -1.68 -7.81 12.93
N ARG A 322 -2.70 -8.31 12.21
CA ARG A 322 -2.55 -9.55 11.42
C ARG A 322 -1.48 -9.43 10.33
N ASP A 323 -1.45 -8.32 9.60
CA ASP A 323 -0.43 -8.06 8.56
C ASP A 323 0.99 -7.94 9.14
N GLU A 324 1.12 -7.57 10.42
CA GLU A 324 2.38 -7.54 11.15
C GLU A 324 2.77 -8.94 11.64
N GLU A 325 1.82 -9.72 12.13
CA GLU A 325 2.01 -11.14 12.49
C GLU A 325 2.40 -11.98 11.27
N GLU A 326 1.68 -11.90 10.15
CA GLU A 326 1.99 -12.65 8.92
C GLU A 326 3.38 -12.31 8.39
N ARG A 327 3.78 -11.03 8.47
CA ARG A 327 5.13 -10.60 8.08
C ARG A 327 6.20 -11.20 8.98
N TYR A 328 5.94 -11.30 10.29
CA TYR A 328 6.84 -11.95 11.22
C TYR A 328 7.01 -13.44 10.88
N PHE A 329 5.91 -14.14 10.57
CA PHE A 329 5.96 -15.55 10.16
C PHE A 329 6.66 -15.78 8.81
N ASP A 330 6.47 -14.90 7.83
CA ASP A 330 7.15 -14.99 6.53
C ASP A 330 8.67 -14.71 6.62
N GLU A 331 9.10 -13.95 7.62
CA GLU A 331 10.51 -13.62 7.88
C GLU A 331 11.25 -14.72 8.68
N GLU A 332 10.53 -15.58 9.41
CA GLU A 332 11.10 -16.76 10.08
C GLU A 332 11.34 -17.88 9.06
N GLU A 333 12.57 -17.96 8.54
CA GLU A 333 13.02 -19.10 7.72
C GLU A 333 12.94 -20.38 8.58
N PRO A 334 12.33 -21.48 8.10
CA PRO A 334 12.21 -22.69 8.89
C PRO A 334 13.60 -23.21 9.27
N GLU A 335 13.88 -23.33 10.56
CA GLU A 335 15.11 -24.00 11.02
C GLU A 335 15.13 -25.43 10.45
N ASP A 336 16.11 -25.70 9.58
CA ASP A 336 16.39 -27.04 9.07
C ASP A 336 16.72 -27.94 10.27
N VAL A 337 15.71 -28.66 10.75
CA VAL A 337 15.87 -29.63 11.83
C VAL A 337 16.84 -30.70 11.31
N PRO A 338 18.03 -30.86 11.91
CA PRO A 338 18.96 -31.88 11.47
C PRO A 338 18.26 -33.24 11.60
N SER A 339 18.05 -33.89 10.45
CA SER A 339 17.46 -35.22 10.39
C SER A 339 18.28 -36.13 11.31
N PRO A 340 17.65 -36.87 12.25
CA PRO A 340 18.39 -37.76 13.12
C PRO A 340 19.13 -38.77 12.24
N GLU A 341 20.47 -38.69 12.26
CA GLU A 341 21.32 -39.69 11.64
C GLU A 341 20.87 -41.05 12.18
N LEU A 342 20.41 -41.90 11.28
CA LEU A 342 20.16 -43.29 11.58
C LEU A 342 21.52 -43.93 11.89
N ASP A 343 21.86 -43.99 13.17
CA ASP A 343 22.95 -44.82 13.68
C ASP A 343 22.71 -46.24 13.18
N GLY A 344 23.54 -46.66 12.23
CA GLY A 344 23.56 -48.02 11.71
C GLY A 344 24.15 -48.96 12.75
N ASP A 345 23.41 -50.04 13.04
CA ASP A 345 23.87 -51.22 13.77
C ASP A 345 24.04 -52.39 12.80
#